data_AF-A0A3E0NNF9-F1
#
_entry.id   AF-A0A3E0NNF9-F1
#
_cell.length_a   1.000
_cell.length_b   1.000
_cell.length_c   1.000
_cell.angle_alpha   90.00
_cell.angle_beta   90.00
_cell.angle_gamma   90.00
#
_symmetry.space_group_name_H-M   'P 1'
#
loop_
_entity.id
_entity.type
_entity.pdbx_description
1 polymer ?
#
loop_
_entity_poly.entity_id
_entity_poly.type
_entity_poly.pdbx_seq_one_letter_code
_entity_poly.pdbx_strand_id
1 'polypeptide(L)'
;MVSDRRLLFYSLVSALYALLPIPLLDDSLIRRDRRKMVRELAAARGLSLSDDQVLILSGTVPKSGWGCLFALLVSIPLKIFYKLLRRVFRSIFFWLAIKDAVEAASATFHEGYLVRAGLDRAPPQPEKATLEVRRAANAVLAEVDTRPFQRLLRAAFRASVGGLRAAVRRLTGGRRRIPASQAPSQEQVEQEVPDELLDRLESDLAGQRSYLEDLGHRMAAHQARLAEAAPDPPVG
;
A
#
# COMPACT_ATOMS: atom_id res chain seq x y z
N MET A 1 -11.94 -16.53 -1.81
CA MET A 1 -10.53 -16.22 -1.49
C MET A 1 -10.09 -15.02 -2.32
N VAL A 2 -9.58 -13.94 -1.71
CA VAL A 2 -8.95 -12.86 -2.51
C VAL A 2 -7.62 -13.37 -3.05
N SER A 3 -7.54 -13.50 -4.37
CA SER A 3 -6.32 -13.92 -5.07
C SER A 3 -5.18 -12.90 -4.87
N ASP A 4 -3.93 -13.39 -4.88
CA ASP A 4 -2.72 -12.56 -4.96
C ASP A 4 -2.82 -11.53 -6.09
N ARG A 5 -3.50 -11.90 -7.18
CA ARG A 5 -3.85 -11.00 -8.30
C ARG A 5 -4.52 -9.71 -7.84
N ARG A 6 -5.44 -9.75 -6.87
CA ARG A 6 -6.13 -8.54 -6.40
C ARG A 6 -5.22 -7.63 -5.59
N LEU A 7 -4.29 -8.19 -4.81
CA LEU A 7 -3.26 -7.41 -4.12
C LEU A 7 -2.32 -6.75 -5.11
N LEU A 8 -1.90 -7.49 -6.14
CA LEU A 8 -1.10 -6.97 -7.25
C LEU A 8 -1.84 -5.84 -8.00
N PHE A 9 -3.13 -6.01 -8.25
CA PHE A 9 -3.98 -4.99 -8.86
C PHE A 9 -3.96 -3.67 -8.05
N TYR A 10 -4.24 -3.71 -6.74
CA TYR A 10 -4.17 -2.50 -5.90
C TYR A 10 -2.75 -1.90 -5.79
N SER A 11 -1.74 -2.75 -5.90
CA SER A 11 -0.34 -2.32 -5.96
C SER A 11 -0.05 -1.55 -7.25
N LEU A 12 -0.57 -2.01 -8.39
CA LEU A 12 -0.48 -1.31 -9.67
C LEU A 12 -1.29 -0.01 -9.68
N VAL A 13 -2.48 0.00 -9.11
CA VAL A 13 -3.28 1.23 -8.95
C VAL A 13 -2.50 2.26 -8.12
N SER A 14 -1.89 1.83 -7.00
CA SER A 14 -1.02 2.69 -6.19
C SER A 14 0.19 3.21 -6.98
N ALA A 15 0.76 2.36 -7.83
CA ALA A 15 1.85 2.72 -8.72
C ALA A 15 1.42 3.81 -9.72
N LEU A 16 0.23 3.67 -10.33
CA LEU A 16 -0.31 4.63 -11.28
C LEU A 16 -0.55 5.98 -10.63
N TYR A 17 -1.15 6.05 -9.43
CA TYR A 17 -1.22 7.30 -8.66
C TYR A 17 0.17 7.88 -8.41
N ALA A 18 1.12 7.03 -8.05
CA ALA A 18 2.53 7.40 -7.88
C ALA A 18 3.27 7.64 -9.21
N LEU A 19 2.60 7.65 -10.37
CA LEU A 19 3.10 8.18 -11.64
C LEU A 19 2.36 9.43 -12.11
N LEU A 20 1.16 9.69 -11.60
CA LEU A 20 0.38 10.86 -11.98
C LEU A 20 1.11 12.17 -11.60
N PRO A 21 1.02 13.21 -12.43
CA PRO A 21 1.62 14.50 -12.17
C PRO A 21 0.68 15.40 -11.33
N ILE A 22 0.11 14.86 -10.25
CA ILE A 22 -0.80 15.61 -9.37
C ILE A 22 -0.06 16.06 -8.10
N PRO A 23 -0.12 17.35 -7.73
CA PRO A 23 0.41 17.80 -6.47
C PRO A 23 -0.45 17.34 -5.28
N LEU A 24 0.18 16.68 -4.32
CA LEU A 24 -0.29 16.34 -2.97
C LEU A 24 -1.47 15.36 -2.88
N LEU A 25 -2.10 15.00 -3.99
CA LEU A 25 -3.30 14.16 -4.00
C LEU A 25 -3.00 12.65 -4.01
N ASP A 26 -1.82 12.24 -4.48
CA ASP A 26 -1.41 10.83 -4.61
C ASP A 26 -1.57 10.08 -3.28
N ASP A 27 -1.13 10.69 -2.17
CA ASP A 27 -1.20 10.09 -0.83
C ASP A 27 -2.65 9.89 -0.34
N SER A 28 -3.59 10.74 -0.77
CA SER A 28 -5.01 10.62 -0.39
C SER A 28 -5.72 9.54 -1.21
N LEU A 29 -5.38 9.44 -2.50
CA LEU A 29 -5.93 8.43 -3.40
C LEU A 29 -5.44 7.02 -3.03
N ILE A 30 -4.13 6.87 -2.75
CA ILE A 30 -3.57 5.60 -2.25
C ILE A 30 -4.26 5.18 -0.95
N ARG A 31 -4.50 6.12 -0.02
CA ARG A 31 -5.22 5.83 1.23
C ARG A 31 -6.67 5.40 1.01
N ARG A 32 -7.38 6.02 0.07
CA ARG A 32 -8.73 5.61 -0.30
C ARG A 32 -8.73 4.17 -0.81
N ASP A 33 -7.81 3.83 -1.70
CA ASP A 33 -7.80 2.51 -2.35
C ASP A 33 -7.29 1.42 -1.41
N ARG A 34 -6.38 1.74 -0.48
CA ARG A 34 -6.04 0.85 0.63
C ARG A 34 -7.24 0.51 1.50
N ARG A 35 -8.12 1.48 1.78
CA ARG A 35 -9.37 1.21 2.51
C ARG A 35 -10.30 0.29 1.73
N LYS A 36 -10.45 0.50 0.41
CA LYS A 36 -11.22 -0.41 -0.45
C LYS A 36 -10.62 -1.81 -0.46
N MET A 37 -9.30 -1.93 -0.63
CA MET A 37 -8.57 -3.19 -0.57
C MET A 37 -8.82 -3.94 0.74
N VAL A 38 -8.71 -3.27 1.90
CA VAL A 38 -8.98 -3.88 3.20
C VAL A 38 -10.42 -4.38 3.31
N ARG A 39 -11.41 -3.58 2.86
CA ARG A 39 -12.81 -4.00 2.85
C ARG A 39 -13.03 -5.25 2.00
N GLU A 40 -12.42 -5.31 0.81
CA GLU A 40 -12.52 -6.48 -0.06
C GLU A 40 -11.82 -7.72 0.54
N LEU A 41 -10.66 -7.54 1.17
CA LEU A 41 -9.95 -8.61 1.87
C LEU A 41 -10.76 -9.21 3.02
N ALA A 42 -11.49 -8.37 3.76
CA ALA A 42 -12.37 -8.79 4.83
C ALA A 42 -13.65 -9.43 4.30
N ALA A 43 -14.31 -8.81 3.32
CA ALA A 43 -15.55 -9.32 2.72
C ALA A 43 -15.37 -10.72 2.12
N ALA A 44 -14.22 -10.99 1.49
CA ALA A 44 -13.89 -12.31 0.95
C ALA A 44 -13.69 -13.42 2.01
N ARG A 45 -13.67 -13.05 3.30
CA ARG A 45 -13.64 -13.93 4.47
C ARG A 45 -14.97 -13.95 5.23
N GLY A 46 -16.01 -13.31 4.68
CA GLY A 46 -17.29 -13.14 5.37
C GLY A 46 -17.21 -12.18 6.56
N LEU A 47 -16.16 -11.36 6.66
CA LEU A 47 -16.01 -10.38 7.73
C LEU A 47 -16.58 -9.03 7.27
N SER A 48 -17.46 -8.46 8.10
CA SER A 48 -17.90 -7.06 7.96
C SER A 48 -17.08 -6.21 8.92
N LEU A 49 -16.30 -5.29 8.38
CA LEU A 49 -15.48 -4.38 9.19
C LEU A 49 -16.18 -3.02 9.32
N SER A 50 -16.13 -2.44 10.52
CA SER A 50 -16.51 -1.04 10.73
C SER A 50 -15.52 -0.09 10.01
N ASP A 51 -15.95 1.14 9.77
CA ASP A 51 -15.08 2.13 9.11
C ASP A 51 -13.81 2.42 9.93
N ASP A 52 -13.89 2.37 11.27
CA ASP A 52 -12.73 2.54 12.16
C ASP A 52 -11.74 1.38 12.03
N GLN A 53 -12.22 0.15 11.93
CA GLN A 53 -11.37 -1.02 11.71
C GLN A 53 -10.67 -0.94 10.36
N VAL A 54 -11.40 -0.53 9.32
CA VAL A 54 -10.83 -0.31 7.99
C VAL A 54 -9.76 0.80 8.04
N LEU A 55 -10.00 1.87 8.79
CA LEU A 55 -9.05 2.96 8.99
C LEU A 55 -7.75 2.47 9.67
N ILE A 56 -7.89 1.66 10.73
CA ILE A 56 -6.78 1.05 11.46
C ILE A 56 -5.97 0.12 10.54
N LEU A 57 -6.63 -0.85 9.90
CA LEU A 57 -5.95 -1.86 9.09
C LEU A 57 -5.29 -1.25 7.84
N SER A 58 -5.92 -0.26 7.21
CA SER A 58 -5.33 0.48 6.08
C SER A 58 -4.15 1.37 6.46
N GLY A 59 -3.83 1.51 7.75
CA GLY A 59 -2.70 2.32 8.22
C GLY A 59 -2.94 3.82 8.07
N THR A 60 -4.20 4.23 8.01
CA THR A 60 -4.59 5.63 7.80
C THR A 60 -4.77 6.41 9.10
N VAL A 61 -4.71 5.73 10.25
CA VAL A 61 -4.70 6.37 11.56
C VAL A 61 -3.42 7.21 11.72
N PRO A 62 -3.53 8.51 12.02
CA PRO A 62 -2.35 9.32 12.32
C PRO A 62 -1.63 8.74 13.53
N LYS A 63 -0.29 8.69 13.49
CA LYS A 63 0.54 8.33 14.64
C LYS A 63 0.30 9.35 15.74
N SER A 64 -0.70 9.10 16.58
CA SER A 64 -0.96 9.87 17.80
C SER A 64 0.20 9.62 18.75
N GLY A 65 1.12 10.58 18.83
CA GLY A 65 2.25 10.56 19.73
C GLY A 65 2.69 12.00 19.95
N TRP A 66 2.58 12.46 21.20
CA TRP A 66 2.92 13.81 21.66
C TRP A 66 4.38 14.26 21.42
N GLY A 67 5.23 13.43 20.79
CA GLY A 67 6.54 13.83 20.27
C GLY A 67 6.51 14.60 18.94
N CYS A 68 5.32 14.82 18.35
CA CYS A 68 5.18 15.38 17.02
C CYS A 68 5.36 16.91 16.95
N LEU A 69 5.16 17.69 18.03
CA LEU A 69 5.18 19.16 17.92
C LEU A 69 6.56 19.73 17.51
N PHE A 70 7.65 19.19 18.05
CA PHE A 70 9.01 19.68 17.77
C PHE A 70 9.54 19.18 16.41
N ALA A 71 9.16 17.96 16.01
CA ALA A 71 9.45 17.44 14.67
C ALA A 71 8.57 18.10 13.60
N LEU A 72 7.34 18.53 13.91
CA LEU A 72 6.44 19.21 12.97
C LEU A 72 7.03 20.54 12.49
N LEU A 73 7.50 21.39 13.40
CA LEU A 73 7.91 22.76 13.07
C LEU A 73 9.17 22.84 12.19
N VAL A 74 10.13 21.93 12.37
CA VAL A 74 11.40 21.94 11.62
C VAL A 74 11.39 20.97 10.42
N SER A 75 10.71 19.81 10.53
CA SER A 75 10.75 18.80 9.46
C SER A 75 9.62 18.92 8.42
N ILE A 76 8.49 19.57 8.74
CA ILE A 76 7.43 19.83 7.75
C ILE A 76 7.92 20.72 6.61
N PRO A 77 8.47 21.93 6.84
CA PRO A 77 8.84 22.81 5.72
C PRO A 77 9.90 22.15 4.84
N LEU A 78 10.86 21.43 5.44
CA LEU A 78 11.89 20.71 4.69
C LEU A 78 11.31 19.50 3.92
N LYS A 79 10.38 18.73 4.50
CA LYS A 79 9.68 17.64 3.79
C LYS A 79 8.78 18.17 2.68
N ILE A 80 8.07 19.28 2.90
CA ILE A 80 7.24 19.92 1.88
C ILE A 80 8.12 20.43 0.75
N PHE A 81 9.22 21.12 1.07
CA PHE A 81 10.19 21.60 0.10
C PHE A 81 10.81 20.45 -0.71
N TYR A 82 11.25 19.38 -0.04
CA TYR A 82 11.79 18.20 -0.70
C TYR A 82 10.74 17.46 -1.54
N LYS A 83 9.49 17.37 -1.06
CA LYS A 83 8.35 16.84 -1.85
C LYS A 83 8.07 17.71 -3.07
N LEU A 84 8.12 19.04 -2.95
CA LEU A 84 7.94 19.96 -4.07
C LEU A 84 9.07 19.83 -5.08
N LEU A 85 10.33 19.83 -4.63
CA LEU A 85 11.51 19.74 -5.48
C LEU A 85 11.58 18.40 -6.22
N ARG A 86 11.40 17.28 -5.51
CA ARG A 86 11.32 15.93 -6.12
C ARG A 86 10.17 15.85 -7.13
N ARG A 87 9.05 16.55 -6.88
CA ARG A 87 7.89 16.61 -7.76
C ARG A 87 8.12 17.47 -9.02
N VAL A 88 8.94 18.52 -8.95
CA VAL A 88 9.40 19.27 -10.14
C VAL A 88 10.31 18.39 -11.00
N PHE A 89 11.26 17.68 -10.38
CA PHE A 89 12.12 16.72 -11.08
C PHE A 89 11.35 15.55 -11.70
N ARG A 90 10.30 15.06 -11.05
CA ARG A 90 9.41 13.99 -11.55
C ARG A 90 8.72 14.34 -12.87
N SER A 91 8.41 15.62 -13.10
CA SER A 91 7.82 16.08 -14.36
C SER A 91 8.81 16.05 -15.54
N ILE A 92 10.11 15.96 -15.24
CA ILE A 92 11.21 15.95 -16.22
C ILE A 92 11.79 14.54 -16.37
N PHE A 93 11.83 13.76 -15.28
CA PHE A 93 12.46 12.43 -15.25
C PHE A 93 11.43 11.34 -14.92
N PHE A 94 10.83 10.77 -15.96
CA PHE A 94 9.93 9.61 -15.83
C PHE A 94 10.58 8.44 -15.06
N TRP A 95 11.90 8.28 -15.13
CA TRP A 95 12.62 7.24 -14.40
C TRP A 95 12.60 7.41 -12.86
N LEU A 96 12.62 8.66 -12.37
CA LEU A 96 12.43 8.95 -10.94
C LEU A 96 11.00 8.63 -10.50
N ALA A 97 10.01 8.87 -11.37
CA ALA A 97 8.62 8.48 -11.11
C ALA A 97 8.47 6.96 -11.00
N ILE A 98 9.19 6.17 -11.81
CA ILE A 98 9.19 4.70 -11.69
C ILE A 98 9.67 4.23 -10.32
N LYS A 99 10.68 4.88 -9.73
CA LYS A 99 11.13 4.52 -8.38
C LYS A 99 10.02 4.73 -7.35
N ASP A 100 9.37 5.90 -7.37
CA ASP A 100 8.27 6.20 -6.45
C ASP A 100 7.08 5.24 -6.67
N ALA A 101 6.79 4.89 -7.92
CA ALA A 101 5.74 3.94 -8.28
C ALA A 101 6.03 2.53 -7.74
N VAL A 102 7.28 2.08 -7.84
CA VAL A 102 7.72 0.81 -7.25
C VAL A 102 7.61 0.85 -5.72
N GLU A 103 8.02 1.95 -5.08
CA GLU A 103 7.91 2.10 -3.63
C GLU A 103 6.44 2.07 -3.17
N ALA A 104 5.55 2.78 -3.87
CA ALA A 104 4.12 2.78 -3.60
C ALA A 104 3.47 1.41 -3.81
N ALA A 105 3.77 0.75 -4.94
CA ALA A 105 3.28 -0.60 -5.24
C ALA A 105 3.76 -1.61 -4.21
N SER A 106 5.05 -1.58 -3.88
CA SER A 106 5.64 -2.44 -2.86
C SER A 106 4.95 -2.23 -1.51
N ALA A 107 4.83 -0.99 -1.05
CA ALA A 107 4.18 -0.72 0.24
C ALA A 107 2.73 -1.22 0.27
N THR A 108 1.94 -0.96 -0.77
CA THR A 108 0.55 -1.42 -0.84
C THR A 108 0.45 -2.95 -0.87
N PHE A 109 1.32 -3.64 -1.62
CA PHE A 109 1.34 -5.10 -1.66
C PHE A 109 1.61 -5.70 -0.28
N HIS A 110 2.70 -5.29 0.39
CA HIS A 110 3.08 -5.88 1.67
C HIS A 110 2.06 -5.58 2.75
N GLU A 111 1.55 -4.34 2.81
CA GLU A 111 0.48 -3.99 3.75
C GLU A 111 -0.76 -4.87 3.53
N GLY A 112 -1.21 -5.01 2.28
CA GLY A 112 -2.36 -5.84 1.95
C GLY A 112 -2.12 -7.33 2.23
N TYR A 113 -0.93 -7.84 1.92
CA TYR A 113 -0.55 -9.23 2.18
C TYR A 113 -0.53 -9.55 3.69
N LEU A 114 0.04 -8.67 4.50
CA LEU A 114 0.13 -8.85 5.95
C LEU A 114 -1.24 -8.70 6.62
N VAL A 115 -2.05 -7.73 6.20
CA VAL A 115 -3.44 -7.60 6.67
C VAL A 115 -4.22 -8.88 6.34
N ARG A 116 -4.09 -9.38 5.10
CA ARG A 116 -4.71 -10.64 4.68
C ARG A 116 -4.29 -11.81 5.58
N ALA A 117 -2.98 -12.00 5.75
CA ALA A 117 -2.41 -13.08 6.56
C ALA A 117 -2.76 -12.97 8.05
N GLY A 118 -2.95 -11.74 8.55
CA GLY A 118 -3.38 -11.48 9.91
C GLY A 118 -4.86 -11.77 10.13
N LEU A 119 -5.72 -11.38 9.18
CA LEU A 119 -7.16 -11.67 9.21
C LEU A 119 -7.44 -13.17 9.11
N ASP A 120 -6.59 -13.95 8.45
CA ASP A 120 -6.70 -15.42 8.41
C ASP A 120 -6.52 -16.09 9.78
N ARG A 121 -5.91 -15.39 10.74
CA ARG A 121 -5.53 -15.93 12.05
C ARG A 121 -6.21 -15.24 13.22
N ALA A 122 -6.79 -14.06 13.00
CA ALA A 122 -7.45 -13.29 14.04
C ALA A 122 -8.86 -13.84 14.33
N PRO A 123 -9.25 -14.01 15.60
CA PRO A 123 -10.64 -14.30 15.94
C PRO A 123 -11.53 -13.10 15.55
N PRO A 124 -12.83 -13.32 15.30
CA PRO A 124 -13.79 -12.27 14.96
C PRO A 124 -14.14 -11.43 16.20
N GLN A 125 -13.15 -10.76 16.79
CA GLN A 125 -13.36 -9.72 17.80
C GLN A 125 -13.05 -8.35 17.18
N PRO A 126 -13.95 -7.38 17.31
CA PRO A 126 -13.96 -6.23 16.41
C PRO A 126 -12.74 -5.31 16.54
N GLU A 127 -12.34 -4.91 17.75
CA GLU A 127 -11.37 -3.81 17.88
C GLU A 127 -9.98 -4.24 18.32
N LYS A 128 -9.88 -5.08 19.36
CA LYS A 128 -8.59 -5.53 19.90
C LYS A 128 -7.80 -6.34 18.86
N ALA A 129 -8.46 -7.28 18.18
CA ALA A 129 -7.83 -8.09 17.14
C ALA A 129 -7.39 -7.23 15.93
N THR A 130 -8.16 -6.19 15.58
CA THR A 130 -7.81 -5.25 14.51
C THR A 130 -6.52 -4.48 14.83
N LEU A 131 -6.38 -3.99 16.07
CA LEU A 131 -5.16 -3.31 16.51
C LEU A 131 -3.95 -4.26 16.58
N GLU A 132 -4.15 -5.49 17.04
CA GLU A 132 -3.10 -6.52 17.10
C GLU A 132 -2.61 -6.90 15.69
N VAL A 133 -3.52 -7.14 14.75
CA VAL A 133 -3.18 -7.37 13.33
C VAL A 133 -2.38 -6.20 12.80
N ARG A 134 -2.80 -4.95 13.06
CA ARG A 134 -2.07 -3.78 12.56
C ARG A 134 -0.69 -3.64 13.20
N ARG A 135 -0.56 -3.90 14.51
CA ARG A 135 0.71 -3.86 15.23
C ARG A 135 1.67 -4.93 14.72
N ALA A 136 1.20 -6.16 14.57
CA ALA A 136 1.98 -7.25 14.00
C ALA A 136 2.45 -6.94 12.58
N ALA A 137 1.55 -6.44 11.72
CA ALA A 137 1.92 -6.03 10.36
C ALA A 137 2.98 -4.92 10.34
N ASN A 138 2.85 -3.90 11.20
CA ASN A 138 3.85 -2.84 11.33
C ASN A 138 5.21 -3.37 11.82
N ALA A 139 5.22 -4.34 12.74
CA ALA A 139 6.44 -4.96 13.24
C ALA A 139 7.16 -5.75 12.14
N VAL A 140 6.41 -6.56 11.37
CA VAL A 140 6.96 -7.29 10.21
C VAL A 140 7.55 -6.33 9.18
N LEU A 141 6.83 -5.26 8.84
CA LEU A 141 7.31 -4.26 7.88
C LEU A 141 8.57 -3.51 8.33
N ALA A 142 8.82 -3.42 9.64
CA ALA A 142 10.02 -2.80 10.18
C ALA A 142 11.26 -3.71 10.07
N GLU A 143 11.06 -5.03 10.01
CA GLU A 143 12.13 -6.05 10.02
C GLU A 143 12.45 -6.60 8.62
N VAL A 144 11.47 -6.61 7.73
CA VAL A 144 11.56 -7.26 6.41
C VAL A 144 12.36 -6.43 5.41
N ASP A 145 13.24 -7.09 4.68
CA ASP A 145 13.82 -6.53 3.47
C ASP A 145 12.83 -6.62 2.30
N THR A 146 12.25 -5.48 1.91
CA THR A 146 11.31 -5.39 0.78
C THR A 146 12.01 -5.37 -0.59
N ARG A 147 13.35 -5.33 -0.63
CA ARG A 147 14.14 -5.25 -1.89
C ARG A 147 13.86 -6.39 -2.88
N PRO A 148 13.63 -7.66 -2.51
CA PRO A 148 13.32 -8.72 -3.47
C PRO A 148 12.08 -8.39 -4.30
N PHE A 149 10.97 -8.02 -3.66
CA PHE A 149 9.74 -7.64 -4.35
C PHE A 149 9.89 -6.33 -5.13
N GLN A 150 10.63 -5.34 -4.61
CA GLN A 150 10.92 -4.13 -5.36
C GLN A 150 11.74 -4.38 -6.63
N ARG A 151 12.66 -5.38 -6.63
CA ARG A 151 13.42 -5.76 -7.83
C ARG A 151 12.50 -6.36 -8.89
N LEU A 152 11.58 -7.23 -8.47
CA LEU A 152 10.54 -7.81 -9.32
C LEU A 152 9.69 -6.71 -9.95
N LEU A 153 9.13 -5.81 -9.14
CA LEU A 153 8.35 -4.65 -9.63
C LEU A 153 9.16 -3.77 -10.59
N ARG A 154 10.43 -3.47 -10.29
CA ARG A 154 11.29 -2.68 -11.18
C ARG A 154 11.50 -3.37 -12.52
N ALA A 155 11.73 -4.68 -12.53
CA ALA A 155 11.92 -5.44 -13.75
C ALA A 155 10.65 -5.41 -14.61
N ALA A 156 9.49 -5.69 -14.00
CA ALA A 156 8.20 -5.63 -14.69
C ALA A 156 7.88 -4.22 -15.20
N PHE A 157 8.08 -3.17 -14.40
CA PHE A 157 7.81 -1.80 -14.81
C PHE A 157 8.75 -1.32 -15.92
N ARG A 158 10.02 -1.74 -15.89
CA ARG A 158 10.99 -1.44 -16.96
C ARG A 158 10.57 -2.09 -18.28
N ALA A 159 10.12 -3.34 -18.23
CA ALA A 159 9.60 -4.03 -19.41
C ALA A 159 8.32 -3.38 -19.96
N SER A 160 7.49 -2.81 -19.07
CA SER A 160 6.19 -2.22 -19.42
C SER A 160 6.16 -0.68 -19.38
N VAL A 161 7.31 0.00 -19.50
CA VAL A 161 7.39 1.48 -19.45
C VAL A 161 6.48 2.14 -20.48
N GLY A 162 6.41 1.58 -21.70
CA GLY A 162 5.54 2.09 -22.76
C GLY A 162 4.06 2.07 -22.37
N GLY A 163 3.59 0.94 -21.83
CA GLY A 163 2.22 0.77 -21.35
C GLY A 163 1.90 1.69 -20.18
N LEU A 164 2.78 1.80 -19.18
CA LEU A 164 2.62 2.71 -18.05
C LEU A 164 2.57 4.18 -18.50
N ARG A 165 3.41 4.59 -19.46
CA ARG A 165 3.35 5.94 -20.05
C ARG A 165 2.05 6.17 -20.79
N ALA A 166 1.56 5.19 -21.55
CA ALA A 166 0.31 5.29 -22.27
C ALA A 166 -0.89 5.43 -21.32
N ALA A 167 -0.92 4.63 -20.25
CA ALA A 167 -1.93 4.71 -19.19
C ALA A 167 -1.94 6.10 -18.53
N VAL A 168 -0.77 6.59 -18.09
CA VAL A 168 -0.64 7.94 -17.51
C VAL A 168 -1.09 9.01 -18.52
N ARG A 169 -0.73 8.88 -19.80
CA ARG A 169 -1.12 9.83 -20.84
C ARG A 169 -2.64 9.85 -21.06
N ARG A 170 -3.32 8.71 -21.00
CA ARG A 170 -4.79 8.63 -21.09
C ARG A 170 -5.45 9.28 -19.87
N LEU A 171 -4.95 8.98 -18.67
CA LEU A 171 -5.44 9.56 -17.42
C LEU A 171 -5.27 11.09 -17.33
N THR A 172 -4.20 11.63 -17.94
CA THR A 172 -3.92 13.08 -17.88
C THR A 172 -4.33 13.84 -19.14
N GLY A 173 -4.81 13.15 -20.18
CA GLY A 173 -4.98 13.74 -21.52
C GLY A 173 -3.68 14.31 -22.10
N GLY A 174 -2.52 13.72 -21.75
CA GLY A 174 -1.20 14.18 -22.17
C GLY A 174 -0.67 15.44 -21.51
N ARG A 175 -1.37 15.97 -20.50
CA ARG A 175 -0.93 17.16 -19.76
C ARG A 175 0.25 16.80 -18.84
N ARG A 176 1.24 17.70 -18.79
CA ARG A 176 2.41 17.57 -17.90
C ARG A 176 2.08 17.82 -16.43
N ARG A 177 0.97 18.50 -16.15
CA ARG A 177 0.42 18.75 -14.81
C ARG A 177 -1.09 18.80 -14.90
N ILE A 178 -1.77 18.27 -13.88
CA ILE A 178 -3.22 18.38 -13.74
C ILE A 178 -3.56 18.90 -12.34
N PRO A 179 -4.54 19.81 -12.21
CA PRO A 179 -4.99 20.27 -10.90
C PRO A 179 -5.71 19.13 -10.16
N ALA A 180 -5.70 19.18 -8.83
CA ALA A 180 -6.32 18.16 -7.98
C ALA A 180 -7.84 18.00 -8.25
N SER A 181 -8.52 19.07 -8.65
CA SER A 181 -9.94 19.04 -9.04
C SER A 181 -10.22 18.25 -10.33
N GLN A 182 -9.19 17.97 -11.13
CA GLN A 182 -9.28 17.18 -12.36
C GLN A 182 -8.52 15.85 -12.22
N ALA A 183 -8.30 15.39 -11.00
CA ALA A 183 -7.71 14.08 -10.77
C ALA A 183 -8.63 12.98 -11.34
N PRO A 184 -8.07 11.94 -11.96
CA PRO A 184 -8.87 10.85 -12.47
C PRO A 184 -9.65 10.18 -11.33
N SER A 185 -10.86 9.73 -11.65
CA SER A 185 -11.66 8.94 -10.73
C SER A 185 -10.95 7.63 -10.42
N GLN A 186 -11.36 6.99 -9.31
CA GLN A 186 -10.84 5.67 -8.96
C GLN A 186 -11.03 4.67 -10.10
N GLU A 187 -12.23 4.64 -10.65
CA GLU A 187 -12.62 3.72 -11.71
C GLU A 187 -11.79 3.93 -12.98
N GLN A 188 -11.49 5.19 -13.34
CA GLN A 188 -10.60 5.50 -14.47
C GLN A 188 -9.19 4.94 -14.25
N VAL A 189 -8.63 5.05 -13.04
CA VAL A 189 -7.30 4.51 -12.76
C VAL A 189 -7.31 2.98 -12.73
N GLU A 190 -8.36 2.39 -12.15
CA GLU A 190 -8.57 0.94 -12.13
C GLU A 190 -8.66 0.34 -13.54
N GLN A 191 -9.35 1.01 -14.48
CA GLN A 191 -9.46 0.61 -15.89
C GLN A 191 -8.16 0.74 -16.68
N GLU A 192 -7.20 1.54 -16.19
CA GLU A 192 -5.93 1.81 -16.85
C GLU A 192 -4.79 0.91 -16.35
N VAL A 193 -5.10 -0.02 -15.44
CA VAL A 193 -4.16 -1.07 -15.02
C VAL A 193 -3.93 -2.03 -16.19
N PRO A 194 -2.70 -2.19 -16.70
CA PRO A 194 -2.45 -3.07 -17.82
C PRO A 194 -2.54 -4.55 -17.40
N ASP A 195 -3.45 -5.32 -18.00
CA ASP A 195 -3.62 -6.75 -17.70
C ASP A 195 -2.33 -7.55 -17.93
N GLU A 196 -1.62 -7.29 -19.03
CA GLU A 196 -0.34 -7.95 -19.32
C GLU A 196 0.71 -7.75 -18.21
N LEU A 197 0.72 -6.56 -17.59
CA LEU A 197 1.62 -6.26 -16.48
C LEU A 197 1.17 -7.00 -15.21
N LEU A 198 -0.14 -7.09 -14.98
CA LEU A 198 -0.70 -7.83 -13.87
C LEU A 198 -0.41 -9.34 -14.00
N ASP A 199 -0.60 -9.92 -15.18
CA ASP A 199 -0.30 -11.32 -15.50
C ASP A 199 1.19 -11.63 -15.30
N ARG A 200 2.06 -10.73 -15.79
CA ARG A 200 3.50 -10.86 -15.60
C ARG A 200 3.89 -10.83 -14.13
N LEU A 201 3.35 -9.88 -13.37
CA LEU A 201 3.62 -9.79 -11.94
C LEU A 201 3.10 -11.01 -11.18
N GLU A 202 1.95 -11.56 -11.56
CA GLU A 202 1.41 -12.78 -10.97
C GLU A 202 2.34 -13.98 -11.25
N SER A 203 2.80 -14.14 -12.49
CA SER A 203 3.79 -15.16 -12.85
C SER A 203 5.11 -15.00 -12.10
N ASP A 204 5.66 -13.78 -12.03
CA ASP A 204 6.92 -13.52 -11.32
C ASP A 204 6.76 -13.73 -9.80
N LEU A 205 5.60 -13.38 -9.25
CA LEU A 205 5.27 -13.53 -7.83
C LEU A 205 5.19 -15.02 -7.43
N ALA A 206 4.70 -15.89 -8.31
CA ALA A 206 4.69 -17.33 -8.07
C ALA A 206 6.11 -17.88 -7.80
N GLY A 207 7.13 -17.29 -8.43
CA GLY A 207 8.54 -17.60 -8.18
C GLY A 207 9.09 -17.06 -6.83
N GLN A 208 8.33 -16.23 -6.11
CA GLN A 208 8.69 -15.66 -4.82
C GLN A 208 7.93 -16.31 -3.64
N ARG A 209 7.44 -17.53 -3.82
CA ARG A 209 6.63 -18.22 -2.81
C ARG A 209 7.30 -18.31 -1.44
N SER A 210 8.59 -18.65 -1.39
CA SER A 210 9.35 -18.73 -0.14
C SER A 210 9.42 -17.40 0.61
N TYR A 211 9.54 -16.28 -0.13
CA TYR A 211 9.49 -14.94 0.45
C TYR A 211 8.12 -14.63 1.07
N LEU A 212 7.04 -14.97 0.36
CA LEU A 212 5.68 -14.77 0.86
C LEU A 212 5.37 -15.66 2.07
N GLU A 213 5.88 -16.89 2.09
CA GLU A 213 5.77 -17.81 3.22
C GLU A 213 6.51 -17.25 4.44
N ASP A 214 7.75 -16.75 4.27
CA ASP A 214 8.49 -16.08 5.36
C ASP A 214 7.73 -14.87 5.93
N LEU A 215 7.14 -14.03 5.07
CA LEU A 215 6.26 -12.93 5.51
C LEU A 215 5.09 -13.44 6.35
N GLY A 216 4.44 -14.53 5.92
CA GLY A 216 3.33 -15.15 6.62
C GLY A 216 3.74 -15.72 7.97
N HIS A 217 4.92 -16.37 8.05
CA HIS A 217 5.47 -16.91 9.29
C HIS A 217 5.82 -15.81 10.29
N ARG A 218 6.48 -14.73 9.85
CA ARG A 218 6.78 -13.58 10.71
C ARG A 218 5.51 -12.92 11.24
N MET A 219 4.49 -12.78 10.39
CA MET A 219 3.20 -12.25 10.80
C MET A 219 2.57 -13.10 11.91
N ALA A 220 2.55 -14.42 11.72
CA ALA A 220 2.03 -15.35 12.71
C ALA A 220 2.80 -15.28 14.04
N ALA A 221 4.13 -15.23 13.98
CA ALA A 221 4.98 -15.12 15.16
C ALA A 221 4.72 -13.84 15.97
N HIS A 222 4.57 -12.68 15.29
CA HIS A 222 4.24 -11.42 15.96
C HIS A 222 2.82 -11.41 16.53
N GLN A 223 1.85 -12.03 15.86
CA GLN A 223 0.48 -12.18 16.41
C GLN A 223 0.47 -13.07 17.65
N ALA A 224 1.19 -14.20 17.65
CA ALA A 224 1.28 -15.10 18.80
C ALA A 224 1.90 -14.39 20.03
N ARG A 225 3.00 -13.67 19.83
CA ARG A 225 3.64 -12.88 20.90
C ARG A 225 2.71 -11.81 21.49
N LEU A 226 1.91 -11.15 20.65
CA LEU A 226 0.95 -10.15 21.12
C LEU A 226 -0.22 -10.77 21.89
N ALA A 227 -0.66 -11.97 21.49
CA ALA A 227 -1.67 -12.72 22.21
C ALA A 227 -1.17 -13.18 23.59
N GLU A 228 0.07 -13.67 23.69
CA GLU A 228 0.71 -14.07 24.96
C GLU A 228 0.94 -12.87 25.91
N ALA A 229 1.21 -11.69 25.36
CA ALA A 229 1.47 -10.47 26.14
C ALA A 229 0.20 -9.78 26.66
N ALA A 230 -0.99 -10.23 26.27
CA ALA A 230 -2.25 -9.69 26.79
C ALA A 230 -2.54 -10.31 28.18
N PRO A 231 -2.52 -9.54 29.27
CA PRO A 231 -2.94 -10.06 30.57
C PRO A 231 -4.41 -10.49 30.51
N ASP A 232 -4.75 -11.59 31.20
CA ASP A 232 -6.13 -11.99 31.42
C ASP A 232 -6.93 -10.81 31.98
N PRO A 233 -8.18 -10.59 31.54
CA PRO A 233 -9.05 -9.63 32.21
C PRO A 233 -9.15 -10.03 33.69
N PRO A 234 -9.09 -9.08 34.63
CA PRO A 234 -9.35 -9.40 36.03
C PRO A 234 -10.72 -10.07 36.10
N VAL A 235 -10.74 -11.30 36.63
CA VAL A 235 -11.98 -11.96 37.03
C VAL A 235 -12.51 -11.14 38.21
N GLY A 236 -13.49 -10.26 37.94
CA GLY A 236 -14.10 -9.37 38.92
C GLY A 236 -15.47 -8.91 38.47
#